data_AF-B0MRN6-F1
#
_entry.id   AF-B0MRN6-F1
#
_cell.length_a   1.000
_cell.length_b   1.000
_cell.length_c   1.000
_cell.angle_alpha   90.00
_cell.angle_beta   90.00
_cell.angle_gamma   90.00
#
_symmetry.space_group_name_H-M   'P 1'
#
loop_
_entity.id
_entity.type
_entity.pdbx_description
1 polymer ?
#
loop_
_entity_poly.entity_id
_entity_poly.type
_entity_poly.pdbx_seq_one_letter_code
_entity_poly.pdbx_strand_id
1 'polypeptide(L)'
;MLNNAGSRVSIIQMRFSKLKMYGIDIYKQYTSVFNSRLIDVGFDFFTPEKTTVSYPIAALNPSYEIVTGKNHSINYAPIPSDTKENQLCNLTPEELKKCIETTLSYEDKVLDFIKDNSLKKPERIDYVNYMIGYFAFNGFELSDMQKQYLISWYNGIDFTNKTNSERRELYSKLINNL
;
A
#
# COMPACT_ATOMS: atom_id res chain seq x y z
N MET A 1 -28.10 0.15 0.18
CA MET A 1 -28.31 -1.15 0.85
C MET A 1 -27.68 -1.08 2.24
N LEU A 2 -28.21 -1.81 3.23
CA LEU A 2 -27.63 -1.92 4.57
C LEU A 2 -26.78 -3.20 4.65
N ASN A 3 -25.69 -3.20 5.42
CA ASN A 3 -24.95 -4.44 5.74
C ASN A 3 -25.69 -5.25 6.81
N ASN A 4 -25.20 -6.44 7.12
CA ASN A 4 -25.73 -7.30 8.19
C ASN A 4 -25.75 -6.64 9.59
N ALA A 5 -25.06 -5.51 9.76
CA ALA A 5 -25.01 -4.71 10.98
C ALA A 5 -25.92 -3.46 10.93
N GLY A 6 -26.83 -3.36 9.95
CA GLY A 6 -27.80 -2.27 9.85
C GLY A 6 -27.23 -0.91 9.43
N SER A 7 -25.96 -0.86 9.01
CA SER A 7 -25.28 0.36 8.56
C SER A 7 -25.33 0.49 7.03
N ARG A 8 -25.37 1.72 6.50
CA ARG A 8 -25.32 1.96 5.05
C ARG A 8 -24.01 1.43 4.48
N VAL A 9 -24.10 0.47 3.56
CA VAL A 9 -22.95 0.01 2.77
C VAL A 9 -22.52 1.15 1.86
N SER A 10 -21.24 1.53 1.88
CA SER A 10 -20.74 2.55 0.97
C SER A 10 -20.82 2.05 -0.48
N ILE A 11 -20.96 2.97 -1.44
CA ILE A 11 -20.96 2.62 -2.88
C ILE A 11 -19.70 1.81 -3.23
N ILE A 12 -18.59 2.11 -2.59
CA ILE A 12 -17.30 1.45 -2.80
C ILE A 12 -17.31 0.03 -2.23
N GLN A 13 -17.80 -0.17 -1.00
CA GLN A 13 -17.99 -1.51 -0.44
C GLN A 13 -18.93 -2.35 -1.31
N MET A 14 -19.97 -1.75 -1.89
CA MET A 14 -20.85 -2.43 -2.85
C MET A 14 -20.10 -2.81 -4.13
N ARG A 15 -19.25 -1.92 -4.68
CA ARG A 15 -18.44 -2.20 -5.88
C ARG A 15 -17.43 -3.32 -5.63
N PHE A 16 -16.70 -3.29 -4.52
CA PHE A 16 -15.82 -4.38 -4.14
C PHE A 16 -16.57 -5.68 -3.87
N SER A 17 -17.77 -5.63 -3.29
CA SER A 17 -18.60 -6.84 -3.11
C SER A 17 -19.00 -7.47 -4.44
N LYS A 18 -19.22 -6.65 -5.50
CA LYS A 18 -19.50 -7.18 -6.84
C LYS A 18 -18.32 -7.95 -7.43
N LEU A 19 -17.07 -7.64 -7.06
CA LEU A 19 -15.90 -8.36 -7.55
C LEU A 19 -15.90 -9.85 -7.18
N LYS A 20 -16.65 -10.24 -6.14
CA LYS A 20 -16.83 -11.66 -5.77
C LYS A 20 -17.44 -12.48 -6.90
N MET A 21 -18.26 -11.87 -7.76
CA MET A 21 -18.82 -12.55 -8.93
C MET A 21 -17.74 -12.94 -9.96
N TYR A 22 -16.60 -12.25 -9.93
CA TYR A 22 -15.41 -12.53 -10.74
C TYR A 22 -14.35 -13.30 -9.94
N GLY A 23 -14.72 -13.90 -8.79
CA GLY A 23 -13.82 -14.69 -7.95
C GLY A 23 -12.87 -13.88 -7.06
N ILE A 24 -13.01 -12.55 -7.01
CA ILE A 24 -12.13 -11.66 -6.23
C ILE A 24 -12.85 -11.18 -4.98
N ASP A 25 -12.48 -11.73 -3.83
CA ASP A 25 -12.91 -11.23 -2.52
C ASP A 25 -11.80 -10.39 -1.91
N ILE A 26 -11.74 -9.10 -2.26
CA ILE A 26 -10.64 -8.20 -1.87
C ILE A 26 -10.42 -8.13 -0.35
N TYR A 27 -11.47 -8.31 0.45
CA TYR A 27 -11.33 -8.28 1.90
C TYR A 27 -10.61 -9.53 2.43
N LYS A 28 -10.99 -10.70 1.91
CA LYS A 28 -10.40 -11.98 2.33
C LYS A 28 -9.04 -12.24 1.68
N GLN A 29 -8.93 -11.96 0.38
CA GLN A 29 -7.77 -12.29 -0.44
C GLN A 29 -6.66 -11.23 -0.37
N TYR A 30 -6.99 -9.99 0.03
CA TYR A 30 -6.02 -8.90 0.09
C TYR A 30 -5.95 -8.23 1.47
N THR A 31 -6.96 -7.46 1.88
CA THR A 31 -6.82 -6.61 3.08
C THR A 31 -6.53 -7.44 4.34
N SER A 32 -7.20 -8.59 4.50
CA SER A 32 -6.94 -9.50 5.62
C SER A 32 -5.53 -10.10 5.58
N VAL A 33 -5.03 -10.44 4.38
CA VAL A 33 -3.70 -11.04 4.20
C VAL A 33 -2.61 -10.02 4.53
N PHE A 34 -2.71 -8.82 3.96
CA PHE A 34 -1.83 -7.69 4.23
C PHE A 34 -1.76 -7.41 5.75
N ASN A 35 -2.91 -7.22 6.38
CA ASN A 35 -2.96 -6.91 7.82
C ASN A 35 -2.35 -8.03 8.67
N SER A 36 -2.65 -9.29 8.35
CA SER A 36 -2.14 -10.43 9.12
C SER A 36 -0.61 -10.50 9.03
N ARG A 37 -0.02 -10.28 7.86
CA ARG A 37 1.44 -10.26 7.68
C ARG A 37 2.11 -9.19 8.51
N LEU A 38 1.55 -7.98 8.56
CA LEU A 38 2.05 -6.90 9.41
C LEU A 38 1.93 -7.26 10.90
N ILE A 39 0.80 -7.83 11.32
CA ILE A 39 0.57 -8.24 12.71
C ILE A 39 1.54 -9.36 13.12
N ASP A 40 1.78 -10.34 12.24
CA ASP A 40 2.65 -11.50 12.49
C ASP A 40 4.11 -11.09 12.75
N VAL A 41 4.57 -9.98 12.14
CA VAL A 41 5.89 -9.38 12.42
C VAL A 41 5.87 -8.33 13.53
N GLY A 42 4.73 -8.16 14.21
CA GLY A 42 4.55 -7.27 15.35
C GLY A 42 4.26 -5.82 15.00
N PHE A 43 3.85 -5.50 13.77
CA PHE A 43 3.47 -4.15 13.32
C PHE A 43 1.96 -3.93 13.45
N ASP A 44 1.54 -3.45 14.62
CA ASP A 44 0.15 -3.10 14.88
C ASP A 44 -0.12 -1.62 14.60
N PHE A 45 -0.70 -1.36 13.43
CA PHE A 45 -1.12 -0.02 12.99
C PHE A 45 -2.63 0.17 12.99
N PHE A 46 -3.40 -0.85 13.39
CA PHE A 46 -4.80 -0.98 12.98
C PHE A 46 -5.81 -0.39 13.96
N THR A 47 -5.36 0.62 14.71
CA THR A 47 -6.20 1.41 15.62
C THR A 47 -6.28 2.85 15.09
N PRO A 48 -7.46 3.35 14.69
CA PRO A 48 -8.79 2.72 14.73
C PRO A 48 -9.06 1.70 13.62
N GLU A 49 -9.96 0.74 13.86
CA GLU A 49 -10.28 -0.40 12.98
C GLU A 49 -10.50 -0.06 11.49
N LYS A 50 -11.03 1.13 11.17
CA LYS A 50 -11.20 1.58 9.77
C LYS A 50 -9.89 1.57 8.95
N THR A 51 -8.73 1.62 9.60
CA THR A 51 -7.42 1.57 8.93
C THR A 51 -7.10 0.18 8.39
N THR A 52 -7.76 -0.88 8.88
CA THR A 52 -7.65 -2.26 8.36
C THR A 52 -8.04 -2.39 6.89
N VAL A 53 -8.77 -1.41 6.34
CA VAL A 53 -9.14 -1.36 4.92
C VAL A 53 -8.36 -0.25 4.22
N SER A 54 -8.37 0.98 4.74
CA SER A 54 -7.81 2.11 4.01
C SER A 54 -6.29 2.04 3.79
N TYR A 55 -5.55 1.39 4.70
CA TYR A 55 -4.10 1.24 4.58
C TYR A 55 -3.69 0.28 3.46
N PRO A 56 -4.18 -0.98 3.43
CA PRO A 56 -3.95 -1.86 2.29
C PRO A 56 -4.46 -1.27 0.97
N ILE A 57 -5.65 -0.67 0.96
CA ILE A 57 -6.22 -0.13 -0.28
C ILE A 57 -5.36 1.02 -0.84
N ALA A 58 -4.76 1.85 0.02
CA ALA A 58 -3.81 2.86 -0.43
C ALA A 58 -2.51 2.24 -0.97
N ALA A 59 -2.05 1.13 -0.40
CA ALA A 59 -0.87 0.40 -0.86
C ALA A 59 -1.02 -0.19 -2.27
N LEU A 60 -2.25 -0.31 -2.80
CA LEU A 60 -2.48 -0.71 -4.20
C LEU A 60 -2.17 0.40 -5.22
N ASN A 61 -2.06 1.66 -4.80
CA ASN A 61 -1.87 2.79 -5.73
C ASN A 61 -0.64 2.64 -6.65
N PRO A 62 0.56 2.25 -6.16
CA PRO A 62 1.73 2.06 -7.01
C PRO A 62 1.55 0.91 -8.00
N SER A 63 1.04 -0.24 -7.54
CA SER A 63 0.73 -1.36 -8.43
C SER A 63 -0.30 -0.98 -9.50
N TYR A 64 -1.30 -0.17 -9.16
CA TYR A 64 -2.23 0.37 -10.16
C TYR A 64 -1.52 1.18 -11.23
N GLU A 65 -0.60 2.08 -10.86
CA GLU A 65 0.18 2.88 -11.82
C GLU A 65 1.00 1.97 -12.74
N ILE A 66 1.73 1.00 -12.18
CA ILE A 66 2.55 0.06 -12.94
C ILE A 66 1.71 -0.83 -13.87
N VAL A 67 0.63 -1.43 -13.37
CA VAL A 67 -0.23 -2.34 -14.16
C VAL A 67 -0.92 -1.61 -15.30
N THR A 68 -1.29 -0.34 -15.10
CA THR A 68 -1.95 0.47 -16.14
C THR A 68 -0.98 1.28 -17.01
N GLY A 69 0.33 1.12 -16.82
CA GLY A 69 1.36 1.82 -17.60
C GLY A 69 1.36 3.34 -17.41
N LYS A 70 0.94 3.82 -16.23
CA LYS A 70 0.91 5.25 -15.90
C LYS A 70 2.24 5.71 -15.30
N ASN A 71 2.65 6.91 -15.70
CA ASN A 71 3.71 7.62 -14.99
C ASN A 71 3.23 8.01 -13.59
N HIS A 72 4.15 7.99 -12.63
CA HIS A 72 3.83 8.38 -11.27
C HIS A 72 3.24 9.79 -11.21
N SER A 73 2.12 9.95 -10.50
CA SER A 73 1.57 11.25 -10.11
C SER A 73 1.45 11.33 -8.60
N ILE A 74 1.77 12.51 -8.04
CA ILE A 74 1.73 12.77 -6.58
C ILE A 74 0.42 12.32 -5.90
N ASN A 75 -0.69 12.34 -6.63
CA ASN A 75 -2.00 11.94 -6.12
C ASN A 75 -2.16 10.42 -5.97
N TYR A 76 -1.21 9.62 -6.42
CA TYR A 76 -1.14 8.16 -6.26
C TYR A 76 -0.13 7.75 -5.20
N ALA A 77 0.37 8.68 -4.40
CA ALA A 77 1.09 8.31 -3.18
C ALA A 77 0.22 7.33 -2.36
N PRO A 78 0.80 6.27 -1.76
CA PRO A 78 0.06 5.24 -1.04
C PRO A 78 -0.35 5.72 0.36
N ILE A 79 -1.06 6.86 0.39
CA ILE A 79 -1.59 7.55 1.56
C ILE A 79 -3.09 7.23 1.67
N PRO A 80 -3.65 6.99 2.87
CA PRO A 80 -5.07 6.64 3.04
C PRO A 80 -6.08 7.66 2.50
N SER A 81 -5.71 8.94 2.40
CA SER A 81 -6.56 9.97 1.78
C SER A 81 -6.54 9.96 0.24
N ASP A 82 -5.59 9.23 -0.35
CA ASP A 82 -5.35 9.18 -1.80
C ASP A 82 -5.79 7.85 -2.42
N THR A 83 -6.48 7.00 -1.68
CA THR A 83 -6.98 5.70 -2.15
C THR A 83 -7.69 5.83 -3.49
N LYS A 84 -7.33 4.98 -4.45
CA LYS A 84 -7.90 4.98 -5.80
C LYS A 84 -9.00 3.95 -5.99
N GLU A 85 -9.86 3.80 -4.98
CA GLU A 85 -10.92 2.79 -4.93
C GLU A 85 -11.80 2.79 -6.19
N ASN A 86 -12.19 3.98 -6.68
CA ASN A 86 -12.98 4.10 -7.89
C ASN A 86 -12.23 3.60 -9.13
N GLN A 87 -10.93 3.91 -9.24
CA GLN A 87 -10.11 3.46 -10.35
C GLN A 87 -9.85 1.95 -10.27
N LEU A 88 -9.61 1.42 -9.07
CA LEU A 88 -9.44 -0.01 -8.83
C LEU A 88 -10.70 -0.80 -9.22
N CYS A 89 -11.89 -0.26 -8.93
CA CYS A 89 -13.17 -0.87 -9.33
C CYS A 89 -13.42 -0.86 -10.84
N ASN A 90 -12.67 -0.06 -11.61
CA ASN A 90 -12.80 0.04 -13.06
C ASN A 90 -11.78 -0.82 -13.81
N LEU A 91 -10.86 -1.47 -13.10
CA LEU A 91 -9.94 -2.45 -13.68
C LEU A 91 -10.69 -3.71 -14.12
N THR A 92 -10.13 -4.41 -15.11
CA THR A 92 -10.51 -5.80 -15.37
C THR A 92 -10.17 -6.68 -14.16
N PRO A 93 -10.87 -7.82 -13.96
CA PRO A 93 -10.53 -8.77 -12.90
C PRO A 93 -9.05 -9.19 -12.92
N GLU A 94 -8.48 -9.41 -14.10
CA GLU A 94 -7.09 -9.81 -14.29
C GLU A 94 -6.11 -8.71 -13.86
N GLU A 95 -6.37 -7.45 -14.25
CA GLU A 95 -5.54 -6.31 -13.83
C GLU A 95 -5.62 -6.09 -12.31
N LEU A 96 -6.80 -6.19 -11.72
CA LEU A 96 -6.96 -6.02 -10.28
C LEU A 96 -6.27 -7.15 -9.51
N LYS A 97 -6.39 -8.39 -9.98
CA LYS A 97 -5.68 -9.54 -9.40
C LYS A 97 -4.16 -9.33 -9.48
N LYS A 98 -3.65 -8.86 -10.62
CA LYS A 98 -2.24 -8.51 -10.77
C LYS A 98 -1.82 -7.38 -9.82
N CYS A 99 -2.68 -6.37 -9.59
CA CYS A 99 -2.39 -5.33 -8.60
C CYS A 99 -2.24 -5.91 -7.19
N ILE A 100 -3.18 -6.76 -6.77
CA ILE A 100 -3.17 -7.43 -5.46
C ILE A 100 -1.91 -8.30 -5.30
N GLU A 101 -1.64 -9.18 -6.26
CA GLU A 101 -0.51 -10.12 -6.22
C GLU A 101 0.83 -9.37 -6.16
N THR A 102 1.01 -8.36 -7.00
CA THR A 102 2.25 -7.55 -7.00
C THR A 102 2.40 -6.76 -5.70
N THR A 103 1.34 -6.13 -5.20
CA THR A 103 1.41 -5.38 -3.92
C THR A 103 1.77 -6.30 -2.75
N LEU A 104 1.17 -7.49 -2.65
CA LEU A 104 1.51 -8.48 -1.62
C LEU A 104 2.96 -8.99 -1.74
N SER A 105 3.47 -9.13 -2.97
CA SER A 105 4.88 -9.49 -3.18
C SER A 105 5.84 -8.37 -2.78
N TYR A 106 5.51 -7.12 -3.08
CA TYR A 106 6.25 -5.95 -2.60
C TYR A 106 6.21 -5.85 -1.07
N GLU A 107 5.07 -6.10 -0.45
CA GLU A 107 4.93 -6.15 1.00
C GLU A 107 5.87 -7.18 1.63
N ASP A 108 5.88 -8.42 1.14
CA ASP A 108 6.79 -9.47 1.63
C ASP A 108 8.24 -8.99 1.55
N LYS A 109 8.63 -8.38 0.41
CA LYS A 109 9.98 -7.83 0.23
C LYS A 109 10.30 -6.70 1.22
N VAL A 110 9.33 -5.84 1.54
CA VAL A 110 9.50 -4.78 2.54
C VAL A 110 9.75 -5.37 3.92
N LEU A 111 8.96 -6.37 4.32
CA LEU A 111 9.10 -7.03 5.62
C LEU A 111 10.45 -7.72 5.75
N ASP A 112 10.87 -8.46 4.71
CA ASP A 112 12.20 -9.06 4.64
C ASP A 112 13.29 -7.99 4.70
N PHE A 113 13.16 -6.89 3.94
CA PHE A 113 14.15 -5.81 3.94
C PHE A 113 14.30 -5.17 5.32
N ILE A 114 13.20 -4.90 6.03
CA ILE A 114 13.23 -4.33 7.39
C ILE A 114 13.95 -5.29 8.34
N LYS A 115 13.63 -6.58 8.27
CA LYS A 115 14.24 -7.63 9.09
C LYS A 115 15.73 -7.82 8.78
N ASP A 116 16.08 -8.03 7.52
CA ASP A 116 17.43 -8.35 7.06
C ASP A 116 18.43 -7.22 7.31
N ASN A 117 17.94 -5.97 7.36
CA ASN A 117 18.76 -4.80 7.67
C ASN A 117 18.60 -4.32 9.12
N SER A 118 17.93 -5.10 9.98
CA SER A 118 17.72 -4.80 11.40
C SER A 118 17.18 -3.39 11.64
N LEU A 119 16.26 -2.95 10.78
CA LEU A 119 15.67 -1.62 10.87
C LEU A 119 14.72 -1.54 12.08
N LYS A 120 14.63 -0.34 12.68
CA LYS A 120 13.73 -0.11 13.82
C LYS A 120 12.29 -0.46 13.44
N LYS A 121 11.48 -0.89 14.41
CA LYS A 121 10.04 -1.09 14.18
C LYS A 121 9.42 0.22 13.65
N PRO A 122 8.69 0.18 12.52
CA PRO A 122 8.02 1.36 11.98
C PRO A 122 6.95 1.86 12.94
N GLU A 123 6.91 3.17 13.17
CA GLU A 123 5.90 3.82 14.02
C GLU A 123 4.61 4.15 13.26
N ARG A 124 4.67 4.12 11.93
CA ARG A 124 3.55 4.46 11.04
C ARG A 124 3.52 3.53 9.83
N ILE A 125 2.32 3.32 9.29
CA ILE A 125 2.13 2.55 8.06
C ILE A 125 2.83 3.19 6.85
N ASP A 126 3.03 4.52 6.86
CA ASP A 126 3.72 5.27 5.80
C ASP A 126 5.03 4.61 5.39
N TYR A 127 5.84 4.14 6.35
CA TYR A 127 7.09 3.46 6.09
C TYR A 127 6.90 2.25 5.16
N VAL A 128 5.98 1.36 5.52
CA VAL A 128 5.69 0.13 4.77
C VAL A 128 5.09 0.47 3.41
N ASN A 129 4.04 1.29 3.38
CA ASN A 129 3.35 1.65 2.14
C ASN A 129 4.27 2.36 1.14
N TYR A 130 5.18 3.21 1.62
CA TYR A 130 6.09 3.96 0.76
C TYR A 130 7.17 3.04 0.19
N MET A 131 7.68 2.11 0.99
CA MET A 131 8.64 1.11 0.51
C MET A 131 7.99 0.11 -0.46
N ILE A 132 6.71 -0.25 -0.28
CA ILE A 132 5.95 -1.02 -1.28
C ILE A 132 5.98 -0.29 -2.63
N GLY A 133 5.71 1.02 -2.61
CA GLY A 133 5.83 1.84 -3.81
C GLY A 133 7.26 1.92 -4.35
N TYR A 134 8.26 2.04 -3.49
CA TYR A 134 9.66 2.02 -3.89
C TYR A 134 10.01 0.75 -4.67
N PHE A 135 9.69 -0.44 -4.14
CA PHE A 135 9.93 -1.71 -4.84
C PHE A 135 9.07 -1.85 -6.10
N ALA A 136 7.87 -1.26 -6.14
CA ALA A 136 7.05 -1.24 -7.36
C ALA A 136 7.72 -0.47 -8.51
N PHE A 137 8.42 0.63 -8.22
CA PHE A 137 9.08 1.46 -9.24
C PHE A 137 10.56 1.10 -9.48
N ASN A 138 11.24 0.49 -8.52
CA ASN A 138 12.68 0.21 -8.59
C ASN A 138 13.01 -1.29 -8.71
N GLY A 139 12.01 -2.18 -8.60
CA GLY A 139 12.20 -3.63 -8.66
C GLY A 139 12.79 -4.23 -7.38
N PHE A 140 12.88 -5.57 -7.33
CA PHE A 140 13.35 -6.30 -6.15
C PHE A 140 14.88 -6.33 -5.98
N GLU A 141 15.60 -6.22 -7.09
CA GLU A 141 17.06 -6.28 -7.14
C GLU A 141 17.62 -4.87 -7.02
N LEU A 142 17.97 -4.48 -5.80
CA LEU A 142 18.55 -3.18 -5.50
C LEU A 142 20.07 -3.23 -5.65
N SER A 143 20.65 -2.23 -6.29
CA SER A 143 22.09 -1.96 -6.17
C SER A 143 22.47 -1.62 -4.73
N ASP A 144 23.75 -1.74 -4.37
CA ASP A 144 24.25 -1.34 -3.04
C ASP A 144 23.91 0.13 -2.72
N MET A 145 23.97 1.00 -3.73
CA MET A 145 23.62 2.42 -3.60
C MET A 145 22.13 2.60 -3.28
N GLN A 146 21.24 1.92 -3.99
CA GLN A 146 19.79 1.96 -3.73
C GLN A 146 19.45 1.39 -2.35
N LYS A 147 20.11 0.29 -1.96
CA LYS A 147 19.95 -0.31 -0.63
C LYS A 147 20.36 0.67 0.47
N GLN A 148 21.53 1.31 0.34
CA GLN A 148 22.00 2.31 1.31
C GLN A 148 21.08 3.54 1.35
N TYR A 149 20.59 4.00 0.20
CA TYR A 149 19.61 5.08 0.11
C TYR A 149 18.33 4.74 0.87
N LEU A 150 17.76 3.55 0.62
CA LEU A 150 16.51 3.13 1.25
C LEU A 150 16.65 2.97 2.78
N ILE A 151 17.78 2.43 3.26
CA ILE A 151 18.10 2.37 4.70
C ILE A 151 18.23 3.78 5.30
N SER A 152 18.93 4.68 4.60
CA SER A 152 19.13 6.05 5.06
C SER A 152 17.82 6.81 5.12
N TRP A 153 16.98 6.67 4.09
CA TRP A 153 15.62 7.21 4.06
C TRP A 153 14.81 6.67 5.24
N TYR A 154 14.80 5.35 5.46
CA TYR A 154 14.03 4.73 6.54
C TYR A 154 14.44 5.24 7.93
N ASN A 155 15.74 5.38 8.17
CA ASN A 155 16.24 5.81 9.48
C ASN A 155 16.11 7.32 9.70
N GLY A 156 16.18 8.12 8.61
CA GLY A 156 16.19 9.58 8.68
C GLY A 156 14.84 10.26 8.45
N ILE A 157 13.83 9.57 7.92
CA ILE A 157 12.52 10.16 7.65
C ILE A 157 11.76 10.47 8.94
N ASP A 158 11.15 11.65 8.99
CA ASP A 158 10.22 12.05 10.05
C ASP A 158 8.90 12.50 9.44
N PHE A 159 7.83 11.80 9.82
CA PHE A 159 6.46 12.08 9.39
C PHE A 159 5.70 13.00 10.37
N THR A 160 6.34 13.44 11.45
CA THR A 160 5.75 14.33 12.44
C THR A 160 5.40 15.68 11.80
N ASN A 161 4.18 16.17 12.05
CA ASN A 161 3.66 17.44 11.54
C ASN A 161 3.72 17.62 10.01
N LYS A 162 3.84 16.53 9.23
CA LYS A 162 3.81 16.59 7.76
C LYS A 162 2.39 16.64 7.22
N THR A 163 2.12 17.64 6.40
CA THR A 163 0.89 17.75 5.61
C THR A 163 0.82 16.63 4.57
N ASN A 164 -0.38 16.36 4.01
CA ASN A 164 -0.50 15.38 2.94
C ASN A 164 0.28 15.77 1.69
N SER A 165 0.42 17.06 1.38
CA SER A 165 1.24 17.52 0.25
C SER A 165 2.72 17.19 0.45
N GLU A 166 3.27 17.49 1.63
CA GLU A 166 4.65 17.12 1.96
C GLU A 166 4.86 15.60 1.94
N ARG A 167 3.90 14.84 2.47
CA ARG A 167 3.94 13.37 2.43
C ARG A 167 4.00 12.82 1.02
N ARG A 168 3.26 13.41 0.06
CA ARG A 168 3.32 13.01 -1.36
C ARG A 168 4.67 13.36 -1.99
N GLU A 169 5.23 14.52 -1.66
CA GLU A 169 6.57 14.91 -2.11
C GLU A 169 7.65 13.98 -1.57
N LEU A 170 7.57 13.60 -0.29
CA LEU A 170 8.48 12.64 0.33
C LEU A 170 8.44 11.29 -0.38
N TYR A 171 7.23 10.80 -0.71
CA TYR A 171 7.07 9.58 -1.50
C TYR A 171 7.67 9.73 -2.90
N SER A 172 7.39 10.85 -3.57
CA SER A 172 7.89 11.11 -4.92
C SER A 172 9.42 11.17 -4.95
N LYS A 173 10.06 11.76 -3.94
CA LYS A 173 11.52 11.77 -3.81
C LYS A 173 12.07 10.37 -3.58
N LEU A 174 11.46 9.61 -2.66
CA LEU A 174 11.84 8.23 -2.37
C LEU A 174 11.91 7.36 -3.63
N ILE A 175 10.83 7.30 -4.41
CA ILE A 175 10.78 6.40 -5.59
C ILE A 175 11.73 6.82 -6.71
N ASN A 176 12.15 8.08 -6.73
CA ASN A 176 13.10 8.63 -7.71
C ASN A 176 14.56 8.65 -7.22
N ASN A 177 14.84 8.14 -6.02
CA ASN A 177 16.17 8.17 -5.39
C ASN A 177 16.74 9.59 -5.23
N LEU A 178 15.88 10.55 -4.86
CA LEU A 178 16.22 11.98 -4.67
C LEU A 178 16.34 12.38 -3.19
#